data_AF-A0A645HXW6-F1
#
_entry.id   AF-A0A645HXW6-F1
#
_cell.length_a   1.000
_cell.length_b   1.000
_cell.length_c   1.000
_cell.angle_alpha   90.00
_cell.angle_beta   90.00
_cell.angle_gamma   90.00
#
_symmetry.space_group_name_H-M   'P 1'
#
loop_
_entity.id
_entity.type
_entity.pdbx_description
1 polymer ?
#
loop_
_entity_poly.entity_id
_entity_poly.type
_entity_poly.pdbx_seq_one_letter_code
_entity_poly.pdbx_strand_id
1 'polypeptide(L)' 'MEYAIPGFIGNFCTPNAMLTLTEYLEDYSSEETKQAGYRLIANELSKIKDSARREEISGKIEQIKRGKRDLLY' A
#
# COMPACT_ATOMS: atom_id res chain seq x y z
N MET A 1 6.95 19.10 12.57
CA MET A 1 6.34 17.88 13.14
C MET A 1 4.81 17.93 12.97
N GLU A 2 4.31 18.45 11.83
CA GLU A 2 2.88 18.72 11.62
C GLU A 2 2.05 17.48 11.29
N TYR A 3 2.69 16.42 10.77
CA TYR A 3 1.98 15.21 10.30
C TYR A 3 1.99 14.07 11.31
N ALA A 4 2.85 14.12 12.34
CA ALA A 4 2.94 13.12 13.40
C ALA A 4 1.88 13.33 14.51
N ILE A 5 0.69 13.77 14.11
CA ILE A 5 -0.46 13.91 15.00
C ILE A 5 -1.19 12.56 15.02
N PRO A 6 -1.46 11.98 16.21
CA PRO A 6 -2.21 10.74 16.35
C PRO A 6 -3.53 10.79 15.56
N GLY A 7 -3.79 9.76 14.77
CA GLY A 7 -4.96 9.69 13.87
C GLY A 7 -4.73 10.30 12.48
N PHE A 8 -3.91 11.36 12.35
CA PHE A 8 -3.62 11.99 11.06
C PHE A 8 -2.48 11.28 10.32
N ILE A 9 -1.43 10.85 11.04
CA ILE A 9 -0.28 10.16 10.45
C ILE A 9 -0.65 8.85 9.75
N GLY A 10 -1.65 8.14 10.28
CA GLY A 10 -2.11 6.85 9.75
C GLY A 10 -2.70 6.95 8.35
N ASN A 11 -3.19 8.13 7.96
CA ASN A 11 -3.68 8.38 6.62
C ASN A 11 -2.56 8.34 5.58
N PHE A 12 -1.31 8.67 5.94
CA PHE A 12 -0.20 8.76 5.00
C PHE A 12 0.74 7.55 5.11
N CYS A 13 1.10 7.15 6.32
CA CYS A 13 2.03 6.06 6.53
C CYS A 13 1.47 4.70 6.12
N THR A 14 0.18 4.43 6.36
CA THR A 14 -0.42 3.13 6.01
C THR A 14 -0.50 2.92 4.50
N PRO A 15 -0.95 3.90 3.68
CA PRO A 15 -0.88 3.78 2.23
C PRO A 15 0.54 3.63 1.70
N ASN A 16 1.49 4.46 2.15
CA ASN A 16 2.88 4.36 1.70
C ASN A 16 3.50 3.00 2.08
N ALA A 17 3.20 2.48 3.28
CA ALA A 17 3.64 1.13 3.67
C ALA A 17 3.10 0.04 2.75
N MET A 18 1.83 0.12 2.30
CA MET A 18 1.28 -0.83 1.34
C MET A 18 1.96 -0.73 -0.03
N LEU A 19 2.28 0.48 -0.50
CA LEU A 19 2.96 0.69 -1.78
C LEU A 19 4.38 0.13 -1.74
N THR A 20 5.18 0.51 -0.74
CA THR A 20 6.55 0.00 -0.57
C THR A 20 6.57 -1.52 -0.33
N LEU A 21 5.59 -2.06 0.40
CA LEU A 21 5.47 -3.51 0.54
C LEU A 21 5.17 -4.16 -0.82
N THR A 22 4.26 -3.61 -1.62
CA THR A 22 3.96 -4.14 -2.97
C THR A 22 5.22 -4.19 -3.84
N GLU A 23 6.07 -3.16 -3.80
CA GLU A 23 7.34 -3.15 -4.52
C GLU A 23 8.26 -4.28 -4.04
N TYR A 24 8.39 -4.45 -2.73
CA TYR A 24 9.18 -5.54 -2.16
C TYR A 24 8.65 -6.91 -2.61
N LEU A 25 7.33 -7.08 -2.63
CA LEU A 25 6.71 -8.34 -3.04
C LEU A 25 7.00 -8.67 -4.51
N GLU A 26 6.95 -7.68 -5.39
CA GLU A 26 7.20 -7.85 -6.82
C GLU A 26 8.69 -8.07 -7.14
N ASP A 27 9.60 -7.38 -6.43
CA ASP A 27 11.02 -7.37 -6.77
C ASP A 27 11.84 -8.45 -6.05
N TYR A 28 11.48 -8.82 -4.82
CA TYR A 28 12.39 -9.57 -3.93
C TYR A 28 11.76 -10.78 -3.23
N SER A 29 10.43 -10.91 -3.20
CA SER A 29 9.77 -11.92 -2.36
C SER A 29 9.65 -13.30 -3.01
N SER A 30 9.64 -14.35 -2.19
CA SER A 30 9.23 -15.69 -2.63
C SER A 30 7.74 -15.72 -2.94
N GLU A 31 7.28 -16.72 -3.69
CA GLU A 31 5.85 -16.83 -4.01
C GLU A 31 4.97 -17.04 -2.78
N GLU A 32 5.43 -17.76 -1.74
CA GLU A 32 4.65 -17.88 -0.50
C GLU A 32 4.54 -16.53 0.21
N THR A 33 5.63 -15.76 0.24
CA THR A 33 5.67 -14.43 0.85
C THR A 33 4.80 -13.43 0.08
N LYS A 34 4.86 -13.47 -1.25
CA LYS A 34 4.02 -12.67 -2.17
C LYS A 34 2.54 -12.89 -1.89
N GLN A 35 2.10 -14.14 -1.81
CA GLN A 35 0.69 -14.46 -1.52
C GLN A 35 0.26 -13.99 -0.13
N ALA A 36 1.10 -14.17 0.89
CA ALA A 36 0.82 -13.69 2.24
C ALA A 36 0.74 -12.16 2.29
N GLY A 37 1.67 -11.47 1.64
CA GLY A 37 1.71 -10.02 1.56
C GLY A 37 0.49 -9.45 0.84
N TYR A 38 0.05 -10.04 -0.27
CA TYR A 38 -1.16 -9.59 -0.96
C TYR A 38 -2.44 -9.80 -0.15
N ARG A 39 -2.54 -10.87 0.63
CA ARG A 39 -3.66 -11.05 1.58
C ARG A 39 -3.68 -9.95 2.63
N LEU A 40 -2.51 -9.58 3.15
CA LEU A 40 -2.39 -8.47 4.11
C LEU A 40 -2.80 -7.14 3.48
N ILE A 41 -2.27 -6.81 2.28
CA ILE A 41 -2.61 -5.58 1.56
C ILE A 41 -4.12 -5.49 1.28
N ALA A 42 -4.75 -6.58 0.84
CA ALA A 42 -6.19 -6.62 0.62
C ALA A 42 -6.99 -6.35 1.92
N ASN A 43 -6.56 -6.94 3.03
CA ASN A 43 -7.17 -6.69 4.33
C ASN A 43 -7.01 -5.23 4.76
N GLU A 44 -5.85 -4.61 4.59
CA GLU A 44 -5.63 -3.20 4.93
C GLU A 44 -6.45 -2.25 4.03
N LEU A 45 -6.52 -2.50 2.72
CA LEU A 45 -7.38 -1.74 1.80
C LEU A 45 -8.85 -1.77 2.21
N SER A 46 -9.33 -2.91 2.72
CA SER A 46 -10.73 -3.05 3.18
C SER A 46 -11.06 -2.16 4.38
N LYS A 47 -10.07 -1.82 5.22
CA LYS A 47 -10.24 -0.96 6.40
C LYS A 47 -10.39 0.52 6.04
N ILE A 48 -9.97 0.94 4.85
CA ILE A 48 -10.08 2.32 4.38
C ILE A 48 -11.54 2.59 4.04
N LYS A 49 -12.22 3.46 4.81
CA LYS A 49 -13.65 3.77 4.61
C LYS A 49 -13.93 4.66 3.40
N ASP A 50 -12.97 5.50 3.03
CA ASP A 50 -13.04 6.40 1.89
C ASP A 50 -12.81 5.62 0.58
N SER A 51 -13.85 5.51 -0.25
CA SER A 51 -13.81 4.76 -1.50
C SER A 51 -12.88 5.39 -2.54
N ALA A 52 -12.83 6.73 -2.63
CA ALA A 52 -11.97 7.42 -3.58
C ALA A 52 -10.50 7.19 -3.22
N ARG A 53 -10.17 7.27 -1.92
CA ARG A 53 -8.83 6.96 -1.43
C ARG A 53 -8.46 5.50 -1.66
N ARG A 54 -9.39 4.56 -1.43
CA ARG A 54 -9.17 3.13 -1.66
C ARG A 54 -8.89 2.84 -3.14
N GLU A 55 -9.64 3.45 -4.05
CA GLU A 55 -9.44 3.33 -5.50
C GLU A 55 -8.10 3.90 -5.94
N GLU A 56 -7.71 5.08 -5.42
CA GLU A 56 -6.42 5.69 -5.73
C GLU A 56 -5.25 4.77 -5.33
N ILE A 57 -5.26 4.24 -4.10
CA ILE A 57 -4.21 3.33 -3.61
C ILE A 57 -4.18 2.05 -4.46
N SER A 58 -5.36 1.50 -4.76
CA SER A 58 -5.48 0.29 -5.59
C SER A 58 -4.93 0.53 -7.00
N GLY A 59 -5.17 1.70 -7.59
CA GLY A 59 -4.60 2.12 -8.87
C GLY A 59 -3.07 2.27 -8.83
N LYS A 60 -2.50 2.77 -7.72
CA LYS A 60 -1.03 2.81 -7.53
C LYS A 60 -0.45 1.40 -7.39
N ILE A 61 -1.09 0.50 -6.64
CA ILE A 61 -0.67 -0.91 -6.50
C ILE A 61 -0.63 -1.59 -7.87
N GLU A 62 -1.65 -1.42 -8.70
CA GLU A 62 -1.67 -2.01 -10.05
C GLU A 62 -0.58 -1.44 -10.96
N GLN A 63 -0.23 -0.15 -10.80
CA GLN A 63 0.91 0.42 -11.50
C GLN A 63 2.24 -0.21 -11.05
N ILE A 64 2.39 -0.50 -9.76
CA ILE A 64 3.58 -1.17 -9.22
C ILE A 64 3.72 -2.59 -9.79
N LYS A 65 2.63 -3.35 -9.84
CA LYS A 65 2.61 -4.68 -10.49
C LYS A 65 3.00 -4.64 -11.97
N ARG A 66 2.77 -3.51 -12.65
CA ARG A 66 3.18 -3.28 -14.04
C ARG A 66 4.61 -2.77 -14.20
N GLY A 67 5.37 -2.69 -13.12
CA GLY A 67 6.78 -2.30 -13.13
C GLY A 67 7.07 -0.85 -12.76
N LYS A 68 6.06 -0.02 -12.40
CA LYS A 68 6.36 1.29 -11.82
C LYS A 68 6.89 1.16 -10.40
N ARG A 69 7.77 2.07 -9.99
CA ARG A 69 8.35 2.11 -8.64
C ARG A 69 8.31 3.54 -8.12
N ASP A 70 8.52 3.70 -6.82
CA ASP A 70 8.57 4.95 -6.07
C ASP A 70 7.25 5.75 -6.14
N LEU A 71 6.11 5.06 -5.97
CA LEU A 71 4.81 5.71 -5.85
C LEU A 71 4.51 6.02 -4.40
N LEU A 72 4.31 7.31 -4.09
CA LEU A 72 4.12 7.82 -2.72
C LEU A 72 2.87 8.71 -2.60
N TYR A 73 2.52 8.98 -1.34
CA TYR A 73 1.57 9.99 -0.87
C TYR A 73 2.30 11.12 -0.13
#